data_AF-D5PC32-F1
#
_entry.id   AF-D5PC32-F1
#
_cell.length_a   1.000
_cell.length_b   1.000
_cell.length_c   1.000
_cell.angle_alpha   90.00
_cell.angle_beta   90.00
_cell.angle_gamma   90.00
#
_symmetry.space_group_name_H-M   'P 1'
#
loop_
_entity.id
_entity.type
_entity.pdbx_description
1 polymer ?
#
loop_
_entity_poly.entity_id
_entity_poly.type
_entity_poly.pdbx_seq_one_letter_code
_entity_poly.pdbx_strand_id
1 'polypeptide(L)'
;MRGMTCAVCGAGFTARSDALYCSSACRQKAHRARSARRAAALREIVRRSFPASRSTHSDAGRSLQLAAATSVRRAREQVDRSRELCRAAALRLEQSDAVREQVSKQWAARSAPGTGRASWPGN
;
A
#
# COMPACT_ATOMS: atom_id res chain seq x y z
N MET A 1 28.55 -58.52 3.92
CA MET A 1 27.73 -57.29 3.84
C MET A 1 28.38 -56.35 2.84
N ARG A 2 27.72 -55.97 1.74
CA ARG A 2 28.27 -54.97 0.81
C ARG A 2 28.14 -53.60 1.46
N GLY A 3 29.25 -52.95 1.77
CA GLY A 3 29.25 -51.57 2.27
C GLY A 3 28.91 -50.58 1.15
N MET A 4 28.22 -49.49 1.50
CA MET A 4 27.97 -48.36 0.60
C MET A 4 28.98 -47.26 0.84
N THR A 5 29.25 -46.45 -0.19
CA THR A 5 30.22 -45.36 -0.12
C THR A 5 29.48 -44.04 0.01
N CYS A 6 29.82 -43.22 1.01
CA CYS A 6 29.18 -41.93 1.21
C CYS A 6 29.56 -40.95 0.09
N ALA A 7 28.56 -40.34 -0.56
CA ALA A 7 28.77 -39.40 -1.67
C ALA A 7 29.43 -38.05 -1.24
N VAL A 8 29.67 -37.83 0.05
CA VAL A 8 30.19 -36.57 0.60
C VAL A 8 31.58 -36.72 1.20
N CYS A 9 31.84 -37.81 1.93
CA CYS A 9 33.12 -38.05 2.59
C CYS A 9 33.86 -39.30 2.09
N GLY A 10 33.25 -40.10 1.21
CA GLY A 10 33.86 -41.32 0.68
C GLY A 10 33.94 -42.49 1.66
N ALA A 11 33.50 -42.32 2.91
CA ALA A 11 33.54 -43.39 3.91
C ALA A 11 32.58 -44.54 3.56
N GLY A 12 33.02 -45.77 3.80
CA GLY A 12 32.17 -46.95 3.78
C GLY A 12 31.18 -46.94 4.95
N PHE A 13 29.91 -47.27 4.71
CA PHE A 13 28.90 -47.38 5.76
C PHE A 13 27.85 -48.45 5.44
N THR A 14 27.19 -48.94 6.49
CA THR A 14 26.10 -49.92 6.39
C THR A 14 24.77 -49.19 6.50
N ALA A 15 23.94 -49.29 5.48
CA ALA A 15 22.61 -48.70 5.46
C ALA A 15 21.70 -49.43 4.46
N ARG A 16 20.47 -48.92 4.28
CA ARG A 16 19.54 -49.37 3.23
C ARG A 16 20.12 -49.13 1.85
N SER A 17 19.72 -49.95 0.86
CA SER A 17 20.21 -49.93 -0.53
C SER A 17 20.15 -48.58 -1.24
N ASP A 18 19.30 -47.67 -0.79
CA ASP A 18 19.06 -46.33 -1.34
C ASP A 18 19.80 -45.21 -0.59
N ALA A 19 20.54 -45.53 0.47
CA ALA A 19 21.22 -44.52 1.28
C ALA A 19 22.47 -43.97 0.57
N LEU A 20 22.50 -42.65 0.39
CA LEU A 20 23.63 -41.95 -0.27
C LEU A 20 24.65 -41.34 0.71
N TYR A 21 24.30 -41.26 2.00
CA TYR A 21 25.05 -40.50 3.00
C TYR A 21 25.16 -41.28 4.30
N CYS A 22 26.37 -41.34 4.85
CA CYS A 22 26.66 -42.06 6.09
C CYS A 22 26.08 -41.39 7.35
N SER A 23 25.74 -40.09 7.30
CA SER A 23 25.26 -39.34 8.46
C SER A 23 24.41 -38.12 8.10
N SER A 24 23.71 -37.56 9.10
CA SER A 24 23.01 -36.28 9.00
C SER A 24 23.95 -35.13 8.64
N ALA A 25 25.17 -35.11 9.18
CA ALA A 25 26.18 -34.11 8.84
C ALA A 25 26.52 -34.13 7.34
N CYS A 26 26.73 -35.32 6.76
CA CYS A 26 26.96 -35.47 5.32
C CYS A 26 25.75 -35.03 4.49
N ARG A 27 24.51 -35.37 4.93
CA ARG A 27 23.28 -34.87 4.31
C ARG A 27 23.22 -33.33 4.30
N GLN A 28 23.50 -32.70 5.43
CA GLN A 28 23.48 -31.24 5.57
C GLN A 28 24.53 -30.57 4.68
N LYS A 29 25.75 -31.12 4.62
CA LYS A 29 26.84 -30.64 3.77
C LYS A 29 26.46 -30.72 2.28
N ALA A 30 25.90 -31.85 1.84
CA ALA A 30 25.41 -32.01 0.47
C ALA A 30 24.29 -31.01 0.14
N HIS A 31 23.34 -30.80 1.07
CA HIS A 31 22.28 -29.81 0.89
C HIS A 31 22.86 -28.40 0.72
N ARG A 32 23.74 -27.96 1.63
CA ARG A 32 24.38 -26.64 1.56
C ARG A 32 25.14 -26.44 0.25
N ALA A 33 25.87 -27.44 -0.21
CA ALA A 33 26.59 -27.39 -1.49
C ALA A 33 25.64 -27.21 -2.69
N ARG A 34 24.51 -27.93 -2.72
CA ARG A 34 23.50 -27.76 -3.77
C ARG A 34 22.86 -26.38 -3.75
N SER A 35 22.49 -25.89 -2.56
CA SER A 35 21.91 -24.55 -2.40
C SER A 35 22.89 -23.46 -2.84
N ALA A 36 24.17 -23.60 -2.50
CA ALA A 36 25.22 -22.66 -2.92
C ALA A 36 25.38 -22.65 -4.45
N ARG A 37 25.38 -23.81 -5.10
CA ARG A 37 25.44 -23.91 -6.57
C ARG A 37 24.22 -23.28 -7.24
N ARG A 38 23.01 -23.53 -6.72
CA ARG A 38 21.77 -22.89 -7.23
C ARG A 38 21.83 -21.37 -7.09
N ALA A 39 22.25 -20.88 -5.93
CA ALA A 39 22.39 -19.44 -5.70
C ALA A 39 23.44 -18.81 -6.64
N ALA A 40 24.58 -19.48 -6.86
CA ALA A 40 25.59 -19.03 -7.79
C ALA A 40 25.06 -18.99 -9.24
N ALA A 41 24.35 -20.03 -9.67
CA ALA A 41 23.74 -20.08 -11.00
C ALA A 41 22.71 -18.96 -11.21
N LEU A 42 21.85 -18.69 -10.22
CA LEU A 42 20.90 -17.58 -10.29
C LEU A 42 21.61 -16.22 -10.37
N ARG A 43 22.64 -16.01 -9.55
CA ARG A 43 23.45 -14.78 -9.62
C ARG A 43 24.12 -14.62 -10.98
N GLU A 44 24.62 -15.70 -11.57
CA GLU A 44 25.25 -15.67 -12.89
C GLU A 44 24.25 -15.39 -13.99
N ILE A 45 23.04 -15.97 -13.93
CA ILE A 45 21.94 -15.64 -14.86
C ILE A 45 21.63 -14.15 -14.77
N VAL A 46 21.40 -13.62 -13.56
CA VAL A 46 21.15 -12.18 -13.36
C VAL A 46 22.31 -11.36 -13.93
N ARG A 47 23.56 -11.69 -13.59
CA ARG A 47 24.75 -10.98 -14.08
C ARG A 47 24.84 -10.98 -15.61
N ARG A 48 24.55 -12.10 -16.27
CA ARG A 48 24.54 -12.24 -17.75
C ARG A 48 23.35 -11.59 -18.41
N SER A 49 22.21 -11.52 -17.74
CA SER A 49 21.03 -10.80 -18.24
C SER A 49 21.20 -9.27 -18.19
N PHE A 50 22.23 -8.77 -17.49
CA PHE A 50 22.50 -7.33 -17.38
C PHE A 50 23.93 -6.89 -17.83
N PRO A 51 24.44 -7.18 -19.05
CA PRO A 51 25.76 -6.69 -19.46
C PRO A 51 25.76 -5.27 -20.06
N ALA A 52 24.62 -4.59 -20.19
CA ALA A 52 24.51 -3.33 -20.95
C ALA A 52 23.73 -2.19 -20.25
N SER A 53 23.66 -2.15 -18.92
CA SER A 53 22.79 -1.22 -18.17
C SER A 53 23.55 -0.22 -17.30
N ARG A 54 24.32 0.69 -17.91
CA ARG A 54 24.61 1.98 -17.25
C ARG A 54 23.72 3.11 -17.77
N SER A 55 23.32 3.08 -19.04
CA SER A 55 22.37 4.04 -19.61
C SER A 55 20.93 3.76 -19.19
N THR A 56 20.46 2.51 -19.29
CA THR A 56 19.07 2.15 -18.98
C THR A 56 18.72 2.26 -17.49
N HIS A 57 19.70 2.10 -16.58
CA HIS A 57 19.47 2.29 -15.14
C HIS A 57 19.25 3.77 -14.78
N SER A 58 19.95 4.67 -15.50
CA SER A 58 19.73 6.12 -15.40
C SER A 58 18.37 6.52 -15.98
N ASP A 59 17.97 5.93 -17.10
CA ASP A 59 16.67 6.20 -17.72
C ASP A 59 15.50 5.67 -16.89
N ALA A 60 15.63 4.48 -16.30
CA ALA A 60 14.65 3.94 -15.36
C ALA A 60 14.53 4.81 -14.10
N GLY A 61 15.66 5.28 -13.55
CA GLY A 61 15.68 6.20 -12.42
C GLY A 61 15.01 7.54 -12.76
N ARG A 62 15.32 8.12 -13.93
CA ARG A 62 14.71 9.37 -14.41
C ARG A 62 13.21 9.20 -14.67
N SER A 63 12.80 8.08 -15.26
CA SER A 63 11.39 7.77 -15.49
C SER A 63 10.62 7.65 -14.18
N LEU A 64 11.19 6.95 -13.18
CA LEU A 64 10.59 6.87 -11.84
C LEU A 64 10.51 8.24 -11.15
N GLN A 65 11.53 9.08 -11.28
CA GLN A 65 11.52 10.44 -10.74
C GLN A 65 10.42 11.30 -11.38
N LEU A 66 10.24 11.22 -12.70
CA LEU A 66 9.15 11.92 -13.40
C LEU A 66 7.78 11.38 -12.98
N ALA A 67 7.62 10.06 -12.84
CA ALA A 67 6.39 9.45 -12.36
C ALA A 67 6.07 9.89 -10.92
N ALA A 68 7.07 9.93 -10.04
CA ALA A 68 6.91 10.43 -8.68
C ALA A 68 6.54 11.92 -8.65
N ALA A 69 7.21 12.76 -9.44
CA ALA A 69 6.93 14.19 -9.52
C ALA A 69 5.51 14.46 -10.03
N THR A 70 5.06 13.73 -11.05
CA THR A 70 3.69 13.85 -11.58
C THR A 70 2.64 13.37 -10.57
N SER A 71 2.93 12.31 -9.82
CA SER A 71 2.06 11.84 -8.73
C SER A 71 1.94 12.89 -7.61
N VAL A 72 3.05 13.47 -7.16
CA VAL A 72 3.06 14.52 -6.13
C VAL A 72 2.30 15.76 -6.58
N ARG A 73 2.48 16.18 -7.84
CA ARG A 73 1.74 17.32 -8.39
C ARG A 73 0.23 17.08 -8.37
N ARG A 74 -0.23 15.92 -8.83
CA ARG A 74 -1.65 15.54 -8.79
C ARG A 74 -2.19 15.50 -7.36
N ALA A 75 -1.41 14.95 -6.42
CA ALA A 75 -1.82 14.91 -5.02
C ALA A 75 -2.03 16.33 -4.44
N ARG A 76 -1.14 17.27 -4.78
CA ARG A 76 -1.29 18.69 -4.38
C ARG A 76 -2.53 19.32 -4.99
N GLU A 77 -2.76 19.13 -6.28
CA GLU A 77 -3.97 19.62 -6.97
C GLU A 77 -5.27 19.09 -6.31
N GLN A 78 -5.29 17.83 -5.87
CA GLN A 78 -6.44 17.26 -5.15
C GLN A 78 -6.65 17.91 -3.78
N VAL A 79 -5.57 18.16 -3.04
CA VAL A 79 -5.65 18.85 -1.73
C VAL A 79 -6.15 20.28 -1.90
N ASP A 80 -5.65 21.01 -2.91
CA ASP A 80 -6.08 22.38 -3.16
C ASP A 80 -7.56 22.44 -3.58
N ARG A 81 -7.99 21.54 -4.46
CA ARG A 81 -9.41 21.37 -4.81
C ARG A 81 -10.26 21.06 -3.59
N SER A 82 -9.80 20.16 -2.71
CA SER A 82 -10.52 19.84 -1.47
C SER A 82 -10.65 21.07 -0.57
N ARG A 83 -9.62 21.90 -0.45
CA ARG A 83 -9.66 23.14 0.34
C ARG A 83 -10.64 24.16 -0.24
N GLU A 84 -10.68 24.29 -1.57
CA GLU A 84 -11.66 25.14 -2.26
C GLU A 84 -13.10 24.68 -1.98
N LEU A 85 -13.36 23.38 -2.07
CA LEU A 85 -14.67 22.82 -1.74
C LEU A 85 -15.07 23.08 -0.29
N CYS A 86 -14.14 22.94 0.66
CA CYS A 86 -14.40 23.28 2.06
C CYS A 86 -14.76 24.76 2.25
N ARG A 87 -14.03 25.68 1.60
CA ARG A 87 -14.35 27.12 1.64
C ARG A 87 -15.74 27.41 1.06
N ALA A 88 -16.07 26.81 -0.09
CA ALA A 88 -17.38 26.97 -0.72
C ALA A 88 -18.52 26.34 0.11
N ALA A 89 -18.24 25.26 0.85
CA ALA A 89 -19.21 24.67 1.76
C ALA A 89 -19.46 25.58 2.97
N ALA A 90 -18.40 26.14 3.56
CA ALA A 90 -18.51 27.08 4.68
C ALA A 90 -19.38 28.30 4.32
N LEU A 91 -19.12 28.93 3.17
CA LEU A 91 -19.93 30.06 2.70
C LEU A 91 -21.42 29.69 2.50
N ARG A 92 -21.70 28.49 2.00
CA ARG A 92 -23.09 28.02 1.82
C ARG A 92 -23.79 27.75 3.16
N LEU A 93 -23.05 27.29 4.17
CA LEU A 93 -23.59 27.12 5.52
C LEU A 93 -23.92 28.48 6.14
N GLU A 94 -23.03 29.46 6.05
CA GLU A 94 -23.28 30.83 6.53
C GLU A 94 -24.52 31.46 5.88
N GLN A 95 -24.66 31.31 4.55
CA GLN A 95 -25.86 31.76 3.84
C GLN A 95 -27.13 31.05 4.32
N SER A 96 -27.06 29.74 4.54
CA SER A 96 -28.20 28.95 5.02
C SER A 96 -28.61 29.37 6.42
N ASP A 97 -27.65 29.61 7.31
CA ASP A 97 -27.91 30.06 8.68
C ASP A 97 -28.51 31.47 8.68
N ALA A 98 -28.04 32.39 7.84
CA ALA A 98 -28.64 33.71 7.68
C ALA A 98 -30.11 33.63 7.22
N VAL A 99 -30.43 32.74 6.26
CA VAL A 99 -31.81 32.50 5.82
C VAL A 99 -32.65 31.93 6.97
N ARG A 100 -32.13 30.96 7.73
CA ARG A 100 -32.83 30.38 8.89
C ARG A 100 -33.12 31.42 9.96
N GLU A 101 -32.17 32.31 10.26
CA GLU A 101 -32.37 33.41 11.20
C GLU A 101 -33.43 34.39 10.70
N GLN A 102 -33.40 34.76 9.42
CA GLN A 102 -34.39 35.68 8.85
C GLN A 102 -35.80 35.08 8.91
N VAL A 103 -35.95 33.81 8.54
CA VAL A 103 -37.23 33.09 8.65
C VAL A 103 -37.69 33.02 10.11
N SER A 104 -36.78 32.74 11.05
CA SER A 104 -37.10 32.71 12.48
C SER A 104 -37.55 34.07 13.01
N LYS A 105 -36.86 35.15 12.63
CA LYS A 105 -37.23 36.54 12.98
C LYS A 105 -38.57 36.92 12.37
N GLN A 106 -38.82 36.58 11.10
CA GLN A 106 -40.09 36.84 10.44
C GLN A 106 -41.25 36.09 11.11
N TRP A 107 -41.02 34.82 11.47
CA TRP A 107 -42.01 34.01 12.17
C TRP A 107 -42.29 34.54 13.59
N ALA A 108 -41.27 34.95 14.32
CA ALA A 108 -41.42 35.62 15.62
C ALA A 108 -42.19 36.94 15.52
N ALA A 109 -41.91 37.77 14.51
CA ALA A 109 -42.62 39.03 14.27
C ALA A 109 -44.10 38.81 13.92
N ARG A 110 -44.43 37.76 13.14
CA ARG A 110 -45.82 37.37 12.83
C ARG A 110 -46.56 36.79 14.03
N SER A 111 -45.83 36.16 14.96
CA SER A 111 -46.39 35.52 16.15
C SER A 111 -46.44 36.45 17.37
N ALA A 112 -45.85 37.64 17.27
CA ALA A 112 -45.95 38.67 18.30
C ALA A 112 -47.44 39.01 18.50
N PRO A 113 -47.99 38.88 19.72
CA PRO A 113 -49.40 39.07 19.96
C PRO A 113 -49.75 40.54 19.74
N GLY A 114 -50.34 40.84 18.58
CA GLY A 114 -51.22 41.99 18.44
C GLY A 114 -52.32 41.86 19.50
N THR A 115 -52.55 42.91 20.24
CA THR A 115 -53.51 43.11 21.33
C THR A 115 -54.99 42.97 20.93
N GLY A 116 -55.31 42.07 19.99
CA GLY A 116 -56.66 41.71 19.58
C GLY A 116 -57.08 40.41 20.26
N ARG A 117 -57.79 40.56 21.39
CA ARG A 117 -58.54 39.50 22.08
C ARG A 117 -59.37 38.71 21.06
N ALA A 118 -58.94 37.51 20.69
CA ALA A 118 -59.76 36.59 19.91
C ALA A 118 -60.94 36.14 20.79
N SER A 119 -62.11 36.74 20.56
CA SER A 119 -63.38 36.29 21.11
C SER A 119 -63.72 34.97 20.44
N TRP A 120 -63.47 33.86 21.14
CA TRP A 120 -64.01 32.57 20.73
C TRP A 120 -65.56 32.64 20.82
N PRO A 121 -66.31 32.25 19.77
CA PRO A 121 -67.75 32.16 19.86
C PRO A 121 -68.10 31.01 20.81
N GLY A 122 -68.64 31.36 21.98
CA GLY A 122 -69.14 30.40 22.96
C GLY A 122 -70.38 29.68 22.44
N ASN A 123 -70.46 28.40 22.76
CA ASN A 123 -71.65 27.55 22.62
C ASN A 123 -72.44 27.59 23.94
#